data_AF-A0A534P7M1-F1
#
_entry.id   AF-A0A534P7M1-F1
#
_cell.length_a   1.000
_cell.length_b   1.000
_cell.length_c   1.000
_cell.angle_alpha   90.00
_cell.angle_beta   90.00
_cell.angle_gamma   90.00
#
_symmetry.space_group_name_H-M   'P 1'
#
loop_
_entity.id
_entity.type
_entity.pdbx_description
1 polymer ?
#
loop_
_entity_poly.entity_id
_entity_poly.type
_entity_poly.pdbx_seq_one_letter_code
_entity_poly.pdbx_strand_id
1 'polypeptide(L)'
;MLSPGLVSGQYQTPGTGTSDSDFYKIVISEPTHIHLELLASRNGVAGGADAVGWDPVLELQDGSGDLSNPGTALWINDDTLFNDPAIDYVITVPGTYFVRVGRFASDDTGSAPYLLSYQASTVAPEQVASTDLLAPTPL
;
A
#
# COMPACT_ATOMS: atom_id res chain seq x y z
N MET A 1 -11.32 -3.73 8.23
CA MET A 1 -10.48 -4.94 8.11
C MET A 1 -10.51 -5.35 6.66
N LEU A 2 -9.36 -5.49 6.03
CA LEU A 2 -9.24 -5.91 4.64
C LEU A 2 -9.19 -7.44 4.59
N SER A 3 -10.00 -8.04 3.73
CA SER A 3 -9.97 -9.47 3.42
C SER A 3 -9.56 -9.62 1.96
N PRO A 4 -8.96 -10.75 1.55
CA PRO A 4 -8.59 -10.96 0.15
C PRO A 4 -9.77 -10.70 -0.78
N GLY A 5 -9.54 -9.91 -1.83
CA GLY A 5 -10.58 -9.41 -2.72
C GLY A 5 -10.34 -7.96 -3.16
N LEU A 6 -11.42 -7.31 -3.59
CA LEU A 6 -11.42 -5.94 -4.08
C LEU A 6 -12.14 -5.03 -3.08
N VAL A 7 -11.57 -3.85 -2.85
CA VAL A 7 -12.20 -2.76 -2.11
C VAL A 7 -12.26 -1.51 -2.97
N SER A 8 -13.44 -0.92 -3.08
CA SER A 8 -13.61 0.40 -3.67
C SER A 8 -13.38 1.48 -2.61
N GLY A 9 -12.60 2.49 -2.97
CA GLY A 9 -12.37 3.67 -2.15
C GLY A 9 -12.46 4.95 -2.97
N GLN A 10 -12.42 6.07 -2.26
CA GLN A 10 -12.41 7.39 -2.85
C GLN A 10 -11.38 8.22 -2.09
N TYR A 11 -10.21 8.40 -2.70
CA TYR A 11 -9.22 9.29 -2.13
C TYR A 11 -9.73 10.73 -2.27
N GLN A 12 -9.71 11.46 -1.16
CA GLN A 12 -10.07 12.87 -1.11
C GLN A 12 -8.90 13.66 -0.55
N THR A 13 -8.31 14.54 -1.36
CA THR A 13 -7.39 15.53 -0.84
C THR A 13 -8.18 16.47 0.06
N PRO A 14 -7.94 16.48 1.38
CA PRO A 14 -8.76 17.28 2.25
C PRO A 14 -8.23 18.73 2.28
N GLY A 15 -9.06 19.64 2.80
CA GLY A 15 -8.64 21.03 3.00
C GLY A 15 -7.41 21.14 3.91
N THR A 16 -6.68 22.26 3.79
CA THR A 16 -5.44 22.52 4.54
C THR A 16 -5.54 22.12 6.02
N GLY A 17 -4.63 21.25 6.48
CA GLY A 17 -4.47 20.90 7.91
C GLY A 17 -5.14 19.62 8.40
N THR A 18 -5.51 18.69 7.51
CA THR A 18 -6.08 17.37 7.87
C THR A 18 -5.27 16.24 7.22
N SER A 19 -5.15 15.08 7.89
CA SER A 19 -4.41 13.94 7.32
C SER A 19 -5.19 13.30 6.19
N ASP A 20 -4.50 13.01 5.10
CA ASP A 20 -5.08 12.84 3.77
C ASP A 20 -5.29 11.40 3.32
N SER A 21 -5.06 10.40 4.17
CA SER A 21 -4.90 9.02 3.72
C SER A 21 -6.03 8.10 4.16
N ASP A 22 -6.35 7.12 3.33
CA ASP A 22 -7.19 5.98 3.68
C ASP A 22 -6.32 4.85 4.25
N PHE A 23 -6.76 4.27 5.36
CA PHE A 23 -6.03 3.19 6.04
C PHE A 23 -6.86 1.91 6.13
N TYR A 24 -6.23 0.79 5.76
CA TYR A 24 -6.80 -0.54 5.81
C TYR A 24 -6.00 -1.45 6.73
N LYS A 25 -6.68 -2.17 7.62
CA LYS A 25 -6.05 -3.12 8.55
C LYS A 25 -6.01 -4.53 7.96
N ILE A 26 -4.83 -5.16 8.01
CA ILE A 26 -4.59 -6.58 7.72
C ILE A 26 -4.16 -7.30 9.01
N VAL A 27 -4.58 -8.56 9.19
CA VAL A 27 -4.13 -9.40 10.29
C VAL A 27 -3.47 -10.65 9.70
N ILE A 28 -2.24 -10.91 10.12
CA ILE A 28 -1.42 -12.04 9.67
C ILE A 28 -1.22 -12.99 10.86
N SER A 29 -1.59 -14.26 10.70
CA SER A 29 -1.46 -15.30 11.74
C SER A 29 -0.26 -16.22 11.54
N GLU A 30 0.28 -16.28 10.32
CA GLU A 30 1.39 -17.12 9.90
C GLU A 30 2.13 -16.45 8.73
N PRO A 31 3.37 -16.85 8.39
CA PRO A 31 4.08 -16.27 7.26
C PRO A 31 3.22 -16.23 5.98
N THR A 32 3.05 -15.04 5.43
CA THR A 32 2.11 -14.77 4.34
C THR A 32 2.75 -13.90 3.29
N HIS A 33 2.71 -14.34 2.04
CA HIS A 33 2.96 -13.50 0.87
C HIS A 33 1.70 -12.69 0.57
N ILE A 34 1.86 -11.38 0.42
CA ILE A 34 0.79 -10.47 0.05
C ILE A 34 1.11 -9.78 -1.27
N HIS A 35 0.06 -9.56 -2.05
CA HIS A 35 0.10 -8.73 -3.24
C HIS A 35 -1.02 -7.69 -3.15
N LEU A 36 -0.65 -6.42 -3.26
CA LEU A 36 -1.56 -5.28 -3.23
C LEU A 36 -1.38 -4.49 -4.53
N GLU A 37 -2.48 -4.10 -5.15
CA GLU A 37 -2.47 -3.28 -6.37
C GLU A 37 -3.57 -2.22 -6.27
N LEU A 38 -3.20 -0.98 -6.55
CA LEU A 38 -4.13 0.15 -6.55
C LEU A 38 -4.44 0.55 -7.99
N LEU A 39 -5.67 0.35 -8.41
CA LEU A 39 -6.15 0.80 -9.72
C LEU A 39 -6.88 2.12 -9.55
N ALA A 40 -6.25 3.22 -9.96
CA ALA A 40 -6.86 4.55 -9.90
C ALA A 40 -7.47 4.92 -11.25
N SER A 41 -8.71 5.42 -11.28
CA SER A 41 -9.36 5.77 -12.55
C SER A 41 -8.66 6.96 -13.24
N ARG A 42 -7.66 6.64 -14.08
CA ARG A 42 -6.76 7.61 -14.71
C ARG A 42 -6.19 8.63 -13.71
N ASN A 43 -5.96 8.19 -12.48
CA ASN A 43 -5.42 9.05 -11.42
C ASN A 43 -6.24 10.34 -11.25
N GLY A 44 -7.58 10.28 -11.38
CA GLY A 44 -8.45 11.45 -11.24
C GLY A 44 -8.53 12.37 -12.47
N VAL A 45 -7.64 12.21 -13.46
CA VAL A 45 -7.60 13.02 -14.70
C VAL A 45 -8.86 12.84 -15.58
N ALA A 46 -9.65 11.79 -15.34
CA ALA A 46 -10.93 11.57 -16.02
C ALA A 46 -12.02 12.63 -15.70
N GLY A 47 -11.81 13.51 -14.71
CA GLY A 47 -12.78 14.52 -14.27
C GLY A 47 -13.01 15.70 -15.23
N GLY A 48 -12.26 15.80 -16.34
CA GLY A 48 -12.40 16.87 -17.33
C GLY A 48 -11.23 17.86 -17.35
N ALA A 49 -11.41 19.00 -18.02
CA ALA A 49 -10.33 19.97 -18.29
C ALA A 49 -9.70 20.60 -17.03
N ASP A 50 -10.42 20.56 -15.90
CA ASP A 50 -9.98 21.11 -14.61
C ASP A 50 -9.56 20.01 -13.62
N ALA A 51 -9.46 18.74 -14.08
CA ALA A 51 -9.06 17.64 -13.22
C ALA A 51 -7.57 17.72 -12.89
N VAL A 52 -7.25 17.93 -11.62
CA VAL A 52 -5.88 17.76 -11.11
C VAL A 52 -5.61 16.27 -10.94
N GLY A 53 -4.51 15.79 -11.52
CA GLY A 53 -4.10 14.40 -11.37
C GLY A 53 -3.70 14.12 -9.93
N TRP A 54 -4.20 13.01 -9.39
CA TRP A 54 -3.77 12.44 -8.12
C TRP A 54 -2.52 11.59 -8.35
N ASP A 55 -1.45 11.84 -7.61
CA ASP A 55 -0.24 11.04 -7.60
C ASP A 55 -0.26 10.09 -6.40
N PRO A 56 -0.69 8.82 -6.60
CA PRO A 56 -1.00 7.94 -5.50
C PRO A 56 0.25 7.39 -4.81
N VAL A 57 0.09 7.10 -3.53
CA VAL A 57 1.03 6.31 -2.74
C VAL A 57 0.31 5.09 -2.21
N LEU A 58 0.96 3.93 -2.36
CA LEU A 58 0.59 2.71 -1.67
C LEU A 58 1.72 2.32 -0.73
N GLU A 59 1.39 2.10 0.54
CA GLU A 59 2.38 1.85 1.58
C GLU A 59 1.91 0.73 2.51
N LEU A 60 2.81 -0.20 2.82
CA LEU A 60 2.62 -1.23 3.83
C LEU A 60 3.36 -0.81 5.10
N GLN A 61 2.66 -0.80 6.23
CA GLN A 61 3.18 -0.39 7.52
C GLN A 61 3.08 -1.52 8.54
N ASP A 62 4.03 -1.54 9.48
CA ASP A 62 3.95 -2.41 10.64
C ASP A 62 2.81 -2.01 11.60
N GLY A 63 2.56 -2.86 12.60
CA GLY A 63 1.51 -2.66 13.59
C GLY A 63 1.85 -1.69 14.71
N SER A 64 2.96 -0.95 14.64
CA SER A 64 3.35 0.00 15.70
C SER A 64 2.49 1.27 15.71
N GLY A 65 1.79 1.54 14.61
CA GLY A 65 0.88 2.67 14.44
C GLY A 65 -0.60 2.35 14.68
N ASP A 66 -1.43 3.36 14.45
CA ASP A 66 -2.88 3.27 14.35
C ASP A 66 -3.41 4.14 13.18
N LEU A 67 -4.73 4.23 13.01
CA LEU A 67 -5.36 5.00 11.92
C LEU A 67 -5.00 6.51 11.94
N SER A 68 -4.52 7.03 13.07
CA SER A 68 -4.15 8.43 13.27
C SER A 68 -2.64 8.66 13.38
N ASN A 69 -1.85 7.60 13.54
CA ASN A 69 -0.40 7.64 13.63
C ASN A 69 0.19 6.50 12.79
N PRO A 70 0.70 6.77 11.57
CA PRO A 70 1.20 5.72 10.69
C PRO A 70 2.32 4.92 11.37
N GLY A 71 2.30 3.60 11.19
CA GLY A 71 3.36 2.71 11.66
C GLY A 71 4.66 2.92 10.87
N THR A 72 5.68 2.12 11.14
CA THR A 72 6.89 2.15 10.32
C THR A 72 6.59 1.55 8.96
N ALA A 73 6.94 2.27 7.89
CA ALA A 73 6.85 1.75 6.53
C ALA A 73 7.76 0.52 6.35
N LEU A 74 7.17 -0.61 5.99
CA LEU A 74 7.87 -1.83 5.59
C LEU A 74 8.15 -1.82 4.08
N TRP A 75 7.25 -1.20 3.31
CA TRP A 75 7.38 -1.02 1.88
C TRP A 75 6.57 0.18 1.41
N ILE A 76 7.09 0.90 0.41
CA ILE A 76 6.44 2.06 -0.20
C ILE A 76 6.55 1.92 -1.71
N ASN A 77 5.45 2.19 -2.41
CA ASN A 77 5.43 2.45 -3.85
C ASN A 77 4.74 3.81 -4.06
N ASP A 78 5.53 4.81 -4.40
CA ASP A 78 5.16 6.22 -4.50
C ASP A 78 5.63 6.86 -5.81
N ASP A 79 5.23 8.12 -6.06
CA ASP A 79 5.51 8.88 -7.29
C ASP A 79 5.14 8.06 -8.55
N THR A 80 3.94 7.50 -8.51
CA THR A 80 3.40 6.63 -9.56
C THR A 80 2.41 7.36 -10.44
N LEU A 81 2.64 8.64 -10.72
CA LEU A 81 1.78 9.42 -11.59
C LEU A 81 1.61 8.72 -12.96
N PHE A 82 0.36 8.44 -13.34
CA PHE A 82 -0.05 7.67 -14.52
C PHE A 82 0.22 6.16 -14.51
N ASN A 83 0.74 5.62 -13.40
CA ASN A 83 0.85 4.19 -13.15
C ASN A 83 0.01 3.81 -11.93
N ASP A 84 -0.27 2.52 -11.82
CA ASP A 84 -0.96 1.93 -10.68
C ASP A 84 0.10 1.37 -9.71
N PRO A 85 0.21 1.87 -8.46
CA PRO A 85 1.21 1.38 -7.52
C PRO A 85 0.84 -0.02 -7.02
N ALA A 86 1.86 -0.87 -6.87
CA ALA A 86 1.72 -2.24 -6.39
C ALA A 86 2.79 -2.59 -5.36
N ILE A 87 2.42 -3.47 -4.41
CA ILE A 87 3.32 -4.03 -3.39
C ILE A 87 3.26 -5.55 -3.48
N ASP A 88 4.43 -6.16 -3.51
CA ASP A 88 4.62 -7.60 -3.40
C ASP A 88 5.59 -7.87 -2.23
N TYR A 89 5.08 -8.47 -1.15
CA TYR A 89 5.82 -8.53 0.12
C TYR A 89 5.52 -9.79 0.92
N VAL A 90 6.53 -10.33 1.62
CA VAL A 90 6.37 -11.48 2.52
C VAL A 90 6.42 -11.01 3.97
N ILE A 91 5.30 -11.15 4.67
CA ILE A 91 5.19 -10.87 6.10
C ILE A 91 5.51 -12.16 6.87
N THR A 92 6.56 -12.15 7.66
CA THR A 92 7.07 -13.34 8.37
C THR A 92 6.66 -13.40 9.84
N VAL A 93 6.25 -12.27 10.41
CA VAL A 93 5.88 -12.16 11.82
C VAL A 93 4.35 -12.06 11.93
N PRO A 94 3.68 -12.94 12.71
CA PRO A 94 2.27 -12.79 12.99
C PRO A 94 1.99 -11.46 13.69
N GLY A 95 0.97 -10.74 13.24
CA GLY A 95 0.69 -9.40 13.74
C GLY A 95 -0.42 -8.67 13.00
N THR A 96 -0.67 -7.44 13.44
CA THR A 96 -1.49 -6.48 12.72
C THR A 96 -0.58 -5.62 11.85
N TYR A 97 -1.04 -5.33 10.64
CA TYR A 97 -0.36 -4.47 9.66
C TYR A 97 -1.38 -3.50 9.08
N PHE A 98 -0.89 -2.38 8.54
CA PHE A 98 -1.73 -1.38 7.90
C PHE A 98 -1.29 -1.13 6.47
N VAL A 99 -2.27 -0.94 5.59
CA VAL A 99 -2.07 -0.46 4.23
C VAL A 99 -2.56 0.97 4.18
N ARG A 100 -1.71 1.87 3.72
CA ARG A 100 -2.04 3.27 3.51
C ARG A 100 -2.20 3.53 2.02
N VAL A 101 -3.31 4.14 1.64
CA VAL A 101 -3.54 4.74 0.33
C VAL A 101 -3.51 6.25 0.52
N GLY A 102 -2.55 6.90 -0.12
CA GLY A 102 -2.22 8.31 0.09
C GLY A 102 -1.94 9.06 -1.20
N ARG A 103 -1.45 10.29 -1.08
CA ARG A 103 -0.75 11.01 -2.15
C ARG A 103 0.75 11.12 -1.87
N PHE A 104 1.53 11.33 -2.92
CA PHE A 104 2.98 11.46 -2.86
C PHE A 104 3.39 12.80 -2.24
N ALA A 105 2.92 13.89 -2.83
CA ALA A 105 3.32 15.23 -2.43
C ALA A 105 2.16 15.98 -1.73
N SER A 106 2.49 16.77 -0.71
CA SER A 106 1.48 17.52 0.06
C SER A 106 0.77 18.63 -0.75
N ASP A 107 1.35 19.04 -1.88
CA ASP A 107 0.81 20.00 -2.83
C ASP A 107 0.04 19.35 -3.98
N ASP A 108 -0.01 18.02 -4.07
CA ASP A 108 -0.94 17.31 -4.94
C ASP A 108 -2.38 17.55 -4.45
N THR A 109 -3.20 18.14 -5.32
CA THR A 109 -4.59 18.48 -5.00
C THR A 109 -5.61 17.57 -5.69
N GLY A 110 -5.14 16.52 -6.36
CA GLY A 110 -5.95 15.53 -7.03
C GLY A 110 -6.81 14.70 -6.07
N SER A 111 -7.91 14.17 -6.57
CA SER A 111 -8.77 13.23 -5.84
C SER A 111 -9.34 12.25 -6.84
N ALA A 112 -9.43 10.97 -6.47
CA ALA A 112 -9.86 9.95 -7.41
C ALA A 112 -10.55 8.77 -6.71
N PRO A 113 -11.54 8.15 -7.39
CA PRO A 113 -11.96 6.81 -7.04
C PRO A 113 -10.84 5.83 -7.35
N TYR A 114 -10.72 4.80 -6.52
CA TYR A 114 -9.77 3.71 -6.73
C TYR A 114 -10.38 2.35 -6.40
N LEU A 115 -9.75 1.31 -6.93
CA LEU A 115 -9.91 -0.06 -6.47
C LEU A 115 -8.60 -0.52 -5.84
N LEU A 116 -8.66 -1.02 -4.62
CA LEU A 116 -7.56 -1.71 -3.96
C LEU A 116 -7.80 -3.23 -4.09
N SER A 117 -6.92 -3.90 -4.82
CA SER A 117 -6.84 -5.35 -4.88
C SER A 117 -5.93 -5.86 -3.78
N TYR A 118 -6.37 -6.87 -3.05
CA TYR A 118 -5.58 -7.56 -2.04
C TYR A 118 -5.63 -9.06 -2.25
N GLN A 119 -4.46 -9.66 -2.41
CA GLN A 119 -4.26 -11.09 -2.48
C GLN A 119 -3.31 -11.51 -1.36
N ALA A 120 -3.56 -12.68 -0.79
CA ALA A 120 -2.73 -13.25 0.25
C ALA A 120 -2.63 -14.76 0.09
N SER A 121 -1.43 -15.30 0.22
CA SER A 121 -1.20 -16.73 0.27
C SER A 121 -0.20 -17.05 1.38
N THR A 122 -0.48 -18.10 2.14
CA THR A 122 0.45 -18.55 3.18
C THR A 122 1.70 -19.10 2.51
N VAL A 123 2.86 -18.79 3.05
CA VAL A 123 4.15 -19.31 2.56
C VAL A 123 4.69 -20.32 3.53
N ALA A 124 5.23 -21.42 3.01
CA ALA A 124 5.89 -22.40 3.86
C ALA A 124 7.13 -21.74 4.51
N PRO A 125 7.44 -22.03 5.79
CA PRO A 125 8.62 -21.47 6.46
C PRO A 125 9.92 -21.71 5.70
N GLU A 126 10.02 -22.83 4.97
CA GLU A 126 11.16 -23.21 4.16
C GLU A 126 11.38 -22.29 2.94
N GLN A 127 10.33 -21.67 2.40
CA GLN A 127 10.42 -20.73 1.28
C GLN A 127 10.94 -19.36 1.72
N VAL A 128 10.73 -18.98 2.99
CA VAL A 128 11.21 -17.71 3.56
C VAL A 128 12.72 -17.76 3.82
N ALA A 129 13.28 -18.93 4.14
CA ALA A 129 14.71 -19.12 4.37
C ALA A 129 15.56 -19.08 3.08
N SER A 130 14.93 -19.03 1.90
CA SER A 130 15.62 -19.07 0.59
C SER A 130 16.31 -17.76 0.20
N THR A 131 16.15 -16.65 0.95
CA THR A 131 16.86 -15.39 0.68
C THR A 131 18.24 -15.30 1.32
N ASP A 132 18.67 -16.29 2.11
CA ASP A 132 20.08 -16.46 2.47
C ASP A 132 20.82 -17.15 1.31
N LEU A 133 20.93 -16.46 0.17
CA LEU A 133 21.89 -16.81 -0.86
C LEU A 133 23.30 -16.56 -0.31
N LEU A 134 23.87 -17.63 0.26
CA LEU A 134 25.29 -17.95 0.40
C LEU A 134 26.23 -16.73 0.39
N ALA A 135 26.68 -16.32 1.59
CA ALA A 135 27.88 -15.51 1.72
C ALA A 135 29.01 -16.11 0.86
N PRO A 136 29.69 -15.32 0.01
CA PRO A 136 30.78 -15.84 -0.80
C PRO A 136 31.86 -16.40 0.11
N THR A 137 32.21 -17.67 -0.09
CA THR A 137 33.36 -18.28 0.57
C THR A 137 34.61 -17.58 0.03
N PRO A 138 35.44 -16.92 0.86
CA PRO A 138 36.67 -16.33 0.38
C PRO A 138 37.62 -17.46 -0.05
N LEU A 139 38.16 -17.33 -1.27
CA LEU A 139 39.31 -18.10 -1.75
C LEU A 139 40.60 -17.60 -1.07
#